data_AF-A0A374VX74-F1
#
_entry.id   AF-A0A374VX74-F1
#
_cell.length_a   1.000
_cell.length_b   1.000
_cell.length_c   1.000
_cell.angle_alpha   90.00
_cell.angle_beta   90.00
_cell.angle_gamma   90.00
#
_symmetry.space_group_name_H-M   'P 1'
#
loop_
_entity.id
_entity.type
_entity.pdbx_description
1 polymer ?
#
loop_
_entity_poly.entity_id
_entity_poly.type
_entity_poly.pdbx_seq_one_letter_code
_entity_poly.pdbx_strand_id
1 'polypeptide(L)'
;MNKLRSNQIFAVLLGSAAFPLLCRTEPFTIEGIFGAAIATAVQLLLCIPILLLYRTGFCFGECARRHRILPLCFIVYLLFRGGTSFVQLQQTSQEISLPFSEKFLAAALIALVCLYTVSLGIQTIARSSTMILGILLITLAIMCIGAIPQAEPQNLALSPNDTIWKGFFRSMTTADELPLLFLLLDFSEKKTYRSIVPVWVGKFLLGSYLSVLGMAVLGSRMAKASHPFFAIVSVSQPLSTQRADALYILVFVMLCVLRITLFAVLAAHLLRLCFPKLRYTSTLCLLSMLGIAGAASKISVSGIWEF
;
A
#
# COMPACT_ATOMS: atom_id res chain seq x y z
N MET A 1 20.91 -7.78 -15.65
CA MET A 1 20.05 -7.49 -14.47
C MET A 1 19.15 -8.68 -14.23
N ASN A 2 19.09 -9.20 -13.00
CA ASN A 2 18.30 -10.39 -12.66
C ASN A 2 16.81 -10.08 -12.80
N LYS A 3 16.10 -10.96 -13.50
CA LYS A 3 14.67 -10.80 -13.80
C LYS A 3 13.81 -11.21 -12.60
N LEU A 4 12.73 -10.48 -12.37
CA LEU A 4 11.76 -10.78 -11.32
C LEU A 4 10.81 -11.90 -11.76
N ARG A 5 10.59 -12.89 -10.88
CA ARG A 5 9.60 -13.96 -11.12
C ARG A 5 8.17 -13.42 -10.93
N SER A 6 7.22 -14.01 -11.64
CA SER A 6 5.77 -13.72 -11.50
C SER A 6 5.30 -13.65 -10.04
N ASN A 7 5.61 -14.65 -9.22
CA ASN A 7 5.13 -14.71 -7.83
C ASN A 7 5.70 -13.58 -6.95
N GLN A 8 6.89 -13.07 -7.29
CA GLN A 8 7.51 -11.97 -6.56
C GLN A 8 6.84 -10.63 -6.88
N ILE A 9 6.46 -10.42 -8.14
CA ILE A 9 5.71 -9.22 -8.56
C ILE A 9 4.34 -9.22 -7.88
N PHE A 10 3.68 -10.37 -7.84
CA PHE A 10 2.43 -10.54 -7.10
C PHE A 10 2.58 -10.15 -5.62
N ALA A 11 3.59 -10.70 -4.93
CA ALA A 11 3.80 -10.41 -3.52
C ALA A 11 4.13 -8.93 -3.27
N VAL A 12 4.96 -8.31 -4.12
CA VAL A 12 5.37 -6.91 -3.98
C VAL A 12 4.20 -5.97 -4.17
N LEU A 13 3.37 -6.22 -5.19
CA LEU A 13 2.19 -5.40 -5.47
C LEU A 13 1.13 -5.58 -4.38
N LEU A 14 0.82 -6.83 -4.01
CA LEU A 14 -0.19 -7.09 -2.99
C LEU A 14 0.24 -6.61 -1.60
N GLY A 15 1.50 -6.76 -1.23
CA GLY A 15 2.05 -6.23 0.02
C GLY A 15 2.03 -4.69 0.05
N SER A 16 2.39 -4.05 -1.07
CA SER A 16 2.28 -2.59 -1.19
C SER A 16 0.83 -2.10 -1.13
N ALA A 17 -0.12 -2.85 -1.70
CA ALA A 17 -1.55 -2.56 -1.67
C ALA A 17 -2.17 -2.80 -0.28
N ALA A 18 -1.65 -3.77 0.48
CA ALA A 18 -2.14 -4.07 1.81
C ALA A 18 -1.95 -2.89 2.77
N PHE A 19 -0.82 -2.18 2.73
CA PHE A 19 -0.56 -1.06 3.63
C PHE A 19 -1.65 0.03 3.64
N PRO A 20 -2.01 0.67 2.51
CA PRO A 20 -3.07 1.69 2.53
C PRO A 20 -4.45 1.12 2.86
N LEU A 21 -4.69 -0.17 2.62
CA LEU A 21 -5.93 -0.84 3.06
C LEU A 21 -6.00 -0.97 4.59
N LEU A 22 -4.87 -1.19 5.26
CA LEU A 22 -4.77 -1.21 6.72
C LEU A 22 -4.88 0.18 7.34
N CYS A 23 -4.33 1.21 6.67
CA CYS A 23 -4.40 2.62 7.10
C CYS A 23 -5.77 3.28 6.84
N ARG A 24 -6.76 2.54 6.32
CA ARG A 24 -8.05 3.10 5.92
C ARG A 24 -8.75 3.73 7.12
N THR A 25 -9.25 4.95 6.98
CA THR A 25 -9.82 5.77 8.07
C THR A 25 -11.34 5.87 8.08
N GLU A 26 -12.01 5.39 7.04
CA GLU A 26 -13.48 5.50 6.96
C GLU A 26 -14.13 4.15 7.22
N PRO A 27 -15.41 4.15 7.65
CA PRO A 27 -16.17 2.92 7.84
C PRO A 27 -16.23 2.06 6.58
N PHE A 28 -16.13 0.75 6.79
CA PHE A 28 -16.38 -0.27 5.81
C PHE A 28 -17.89 -0.47 5.63
N THR A 29 -18.35 -0.34 4.39
CA THR A 29 -19.76 -0.49 4.02
C THR A 29 -19.92 -1.51 2.90
N ILE A 30 -21.08 -2.15 2.82
CA ILE A 30 -21.41 -3.10 1.74
C ILE A 30 -21.37 -2.38 0.37
N GLU A 31 -21.88 -1.15 0.30
CA GLU A 31 -21.82 -0.32 -0.91
C GLU A 31 -20.39 0.00 -1.33
N GLY A 32 -19.50 0.23 -0.36
CA GLY A 32 -18.07 0.41 -0.58
C GLY A 32 -17.41 -0.84 -1.19
N ILE A 33 -17.85 -2.05 -0.83
CA ILE A 33 -17.37 -3.31 -1.44
C ILE A 33 -17.80 -3.39 -2.90
N PHE A 34 -19.05 -3.04 -3.23
CA PHE A 34 -19.52 -3.00 -4.62
C PHE A 34 -18.78 -1.92 -5.44
N GLY A 35 -18.59 -0.73 -4.89
CA GLY A 35 -17.78 0.32 -5.52
C GLY A 35 -16.33 -0.12 -5.75
N ALA A 36 -15.74 -0.83 -4.79
CA ALA A 36 -14.41 -1.41 -4.94
C ALA A 36 -14.38 -2.53 -6.01
N ALA A 37 -15.42 -3.36 -6.11
CA ALA A 37 -15.53 -4.38 -7.16
C ALA A 37 -15.52 -3.74 -8.55
N ILE A 38 -16.34 -2.71 -8.76
CA ILE A 38 -16.38 -1.96 -10.02
C ILE A 38 -15.02 -1.31 -10.30
N ALA A 39 -14.39 -0.69 -9.31
CA ALA A 39 -13.08 -0.08 -9.46
C ALA A 39 -12.00 -1.11 -9.86
N THR A 40 -12.02 -2.30 -9.26
CA THR A 40 -11.09 -3.38 -9.62
C THR A 40 -11.33 -3.91 -11.02
N ALA A 41 -12.59 -3.99 -11.48
CA ALA A 41 -12.92 -4.38 -12.84
C ALA A 41 -12.40 -3.34 -13.85
N VAL A 42 -12.57 -2.04 -13.56
CA VAL A 42 -12.04 -0.95 -14.38
C VAL A 42 -10.50 -0.96 -14.39
N GLN A 43 -9.86 -1.19 -13.25
CA GLN A 43 -8.40 -1.32 -13.15
C GLN A 43 -7.87 -2.50 -13.97
N LEU A 44 -8.56 -3.64 -13.93
CA LEU A 44 -8.23 -4.81 -14.74
C LEU A 44 -8.36 -4.49 -16.24
N LEU A 45 -9.44 -3.80 -16.63
CA LEU A 45 -9.67 -3.37 -18.02
C LEU A 45 -8.55 -2.43 -18.49
N LEU A 46 -8.14 -1.47 -17.65
CA LEU A 46 -7.02 -0.55 -17.92
C LEU A 46 -5.66 -1.25 -18.03
N CYS A 47 -5.47 -2.43 -17.41
CA CYS A 47 -4.25 -3.22 -17.58
C CYS A 47 -4.13 -3.83 -18.99
N ILE A 48 -5.23 -4.11 -19.69
CA ILE A 48 -5.22 -4.76 -21.00
C ILE A 48 -4.46 -3.96 -22.07
N PRO A 49 -4.73 -2.64 -22.29
CA PRO A 49 -3.99 -1.87 -23.28
C PRO A 49 -2.50 -1.74 -22.92
N ILE A 50 -2.18 -1.62 -21.63
CA ILE A 50 -0.80 -1.57 -21.13
C ILE A 50 -0.05 -2.86 -21.46
N LEU A 51 -0.70 -4.01 -21.27
CA LEU A 51 -0.15 -5.32 -21.59
C LEU A 51 0.05 -5.53 -23.08
N LEU A 52 -0.91 -5.06 -23.90
CA LEU A 52 -0.81 -5.11 -25.35
C LEU A 52 0.39 -4.31 -25.85
N LEU A 53 0.63 -3.13 -25.28
CA LEU A 53 1.77 -2.28 -25.60
C LEU A 53 3.11 -2.99 -25.32
N TYR A 54 3.25 -3.62 -24.15
CA TYR A 54 4.44 -4.41 -23.80
C TYR A 54 4.60 -5.66 -24.68
N ARG A 55 3.49 -6.26 -25.13
CA ARG A 55 3.52 -7.40 -26.07
C ARG A 55 4.05 -6.99 -27.45
N THR A 56 3.82 -5.75 -27.88
CA THR A 56 4.38 -5.20 -29.13
C THR A 56 5.87 -4.87 -29.07
N GLY A 57 6.54 -5.13 -27.93
CA GLY A 57 7.97 -4.91 -27.77
C GLY A 57 8.35 -3.54 -27.20
N PHE A 58 7.37 -2.80 -26.66
CA PHE A 58 7.62 -1.52 -26.00
C PHE A 58 8.40 -1.72 -24.69
N CYS A 59 9.57 -1.09 -24.57
CA CYS A 59 10.33 -1.01 -23.33
C CYS A 59 10.21 0.41 -22.75
N PHE A 60 9.74 0.52 -21.51
CA PHE A 60 9.60 1.82 -20.85
C PHE A 60 10.95 2.51 -20.66
N GLY A 61 12.02 1.75 -20.42
CA GLY A 61 13.38 2.30 -20.34
C GLY A 61 13.84 3.04 -21.61
N GLU A 62 13.44 2.59 -22.81
CA GLU A 62 13.79 3.26 -24.06
C GLU A 62 12.95 4.52 -24.29
N CYS A 63 11.66 4.48 -23.96
CA CYS A 63 10.78 5.64 -24.07
C CYS A 63 11.08 6.72 -23.02
N ALA A 64 11.44 6.32 -21.80
CA ALA A 64 11.91 7.22 -20.75
C ALA A 64 13.22 7.93 -21.15
N ARG A 65 14.07 7.28 -21.94
CA ARG A 65 15.29 7.88 -22.49
C ARG A 65 15.00 8.88 -23.61
N ARG A 66 13.94 8.65 -24.40
CA ARG A 66 13.54 9.49 -25.54
C ARG A 66 12.72 10.71 -25.15
N HIS A 67 11.81 10.59 -24.18
CA HIS A 67 10.96 11.68 -23.69
C HIS A 67 11.13 11.86 -22.18
N ARG A 68 11.88 12.89 -21.76
CA ARG A 68 12.18 13.18 -20.34
C ARG A 68 10.97 13.58 -19.49
N ILE A 69 9.88 14.04 -20.10
CA ILE A 69 8.70 14.56 -19.38
C ILE A 69 7.95 13.42 -18.67
N LEU A 70 7.75 12.30 -19.37
CA LEU A 70 7.01 11.15 -18.85
C LEU A 70 7.64 10.55 -17.57
N PRO A 71 8.94 10.17 -17.54
CA PRO A 71 9.55 9.63 -16.32
C PRO A 71 9.62 10.66 -15.19
N LEU A 72 9.70 11.96 -15.49
CA LEU A 72 9.69 13.01 -14.49
C LEU A 72 8.32 13.13 -13.80
N CYS A 73 7.23 13.04 -14.55
CA CYS A 73 5.88 12.95 -13.98
C CYS A 73 5.72 11.71 -13.07
N PHE A 74 6.24 10.55 -13.49
CA PHE A 74 6.23 9.35 -12.65
C PHE A 74 7.08 9.51 -11.38
N ILE A 75 8.24 10.17 -11.45
CA ILE A 75 9.06 10.45 -10.27
C ILE A 75 8.29 11.32 -9.28
N VAL A 76 7.69 12.43 -9.74
CA VAL A 76 6.90 13.32 -8.87
C VAL A 76 5.73 12.56 -8.22
N TYR A 77 5.04 11.73 -9.01
CA TYR A 77 3.96 10.88 -8.51
C TYR A 77 4.44 9.91 -7.41
N LEU A 78 5.55 9.20 -7.65
CA LEU A 78 6.12 8.23 -6.69
C LEU A 78 6.60 8.92 -5.40
N LEU A 79 7.21 10.11 -5.51
CA LEU A 79 7.62 10.91 -4.35
C LEU A 79 6.42 11.33 -3.50
N PHE A 80 5.35 11.78 -4.16
CA PHE A 80 4.13 12.19 -3.48
C PHE A 80 3.47 11.01 -2.76
N ARG A 81 3.28 9.87 -3.44
CA ARG A 81 2.69 8.66 -2.85
C ARG A 81 3.56 8.01 -1.76
N GLY A 82 4.89 8.11 -1.90
CA GLY A 82 5.83 7.74 -0.84
C GLY A 82 5.66 8.63 0.39
N GLY A 83 5.55 9.94 0.18
CA GLY A 83 5.28 10.93 1.22
C GLY A 83 3.95 10.69 1.94
N THR A 84 2.86 10.44 1.22
CA THR A 84 1.55 10.13 1.84
C THR A 84 1.61 8.86 2.69
N SER A 85 2.40 7.87 2.29
CA SER A 85 2.59 6.64 3.08
C SER A 85 3.31 6.91 4.41
N PHE A 86 4.27 7.85 4.45
CA PHE A 86 4.88 8.34 5.68
C PHE A 86 3.90 9.11 6.58
N VAL A 87 3.02 9.93 5.98
CA VAL A 87 1.98 10.65 6.74
C VAL A 87 1.00 9.69 7.40
N GLN A 88 0.52 8.68 6.66
CA GLN A 88 -0.36 7.64 7.19
C GLN A 88 0.29 6.89 8.36
N LEU A 89 1.57 6.51 8.21
CA LEU A 89 2.34 5.91 9.30
C LEU A 89 2.42 6.84 10.53
N GLN A 90 2.65 8.13 10.36
CA GLN A 90 2.74 9.10 11.46
C GLN A 90 1.40 9.32 12.18
N GLN A 91 0.29 9.29 11.44
CA GLN A 91 -1.07 9.40 12.01
C GLN A 91 -1.41 8.15 12.81
N THR A 92 -1.25 6.98 12.20
CA THR A 92 -1.50 5.70 12.86
C THR A 92 -0.57 5.45 14.06
N SER A 93 0.67 5.94 14.02
CA SER A 93 1.61 5.89 15.16
C SER A 93 1.15 6.68 16.38
N GLN A 94 0.40 7.77 16.20
CA GLN A 94 -0.07 8.63 17.30
C GLN A 94 -1.18 7.94 18.09
N GLU A 95 -2.05 7.21 17.40
CA GLU A 95 -3.18 6.52 18.01
C GLU A 95 -2.76 5.24 18.74
N ILE A 96 -1.68 4.59 18.29
CA ILE A 96 -1.23 3.30 18.81
C ILE A 96 -0.18 3.45 19.92
N SER A 97 0.22 4.68 20.29
CA SER A 97 1.24 4.94 21.32
C SER A 97 2.52 4.11 21.12
N LEU A 98 3.09 4.17 19.91
CA LEU A 98 4.43 3.61 19.69
C LEU A 98 5.41 4.23 20.72
N PRO A 99 6.39 3.48 21.25
CA PRO A 99 7.25 3.90 22.36
C PRO A 99 8.25 5.04 22.03
N PHE A 100 8.01 5.79 20.96
CA PHE A 100 8.85 6.90 20.52
C PHE A 100 8.13 8.23 20.78
N SER A 101 8.63 9.02 21.73
CA SER A 101 8.05 10.31 22.13
C SER A 101 7.99 11.37 21.01
N GLU A 102 8.70 11.20 19.88
CA GLU A 102 8.75 12.22 18.83
C GLU A 102 8.38 11.69 17.44
N LYS A 103 7.38 12.34 16.82
CA LYS A 103 6.82 12.04 15.48
C LYS A 103 7.89 11.91 14.39
N PHE A 104 8.94 12.72 14.49
CA PHE A 104 10.01 12.79 13.51
C PHE A 104 11.06 11.69 13.71
N LEU A 105 11.25 11.18 14.94
CA LEU A 105 12.26 10.18 15.24
C LEU A 105 11.87 8.80 14.66
N ALA A 106 10.61 8.41 14.79
CA ALA A 106 10.10 7.17 14.18
C ALA A 106 10.18 7.21 12.65
N ALA A 107 9.78 8.34 12.04
CA ALA A 107 9.87 8.52 10.59
C ALA A 107 11.32 8.53 10.09
N ALA A 108 12.25 9.15 10.84
CA ALA A 108 13.67 9.17 10.50
C ALA A 108 14.32 7.77 10.59
N LEU A 109 14.00 6.99 11.63
CA LEU A 109 14.46 5.60 11.76
C LEU A 109 13.95 4.73 10.61
N ILE A 110 12.68 4.86 10.25
CA ILE A 110 12.10 4.12 9.12
C ILE A 110 12.74 4.57 7.80
N ALA A 111 12.98 5.86 7.61
CA ALA A 111 13.71 6.37 6.45
C ALA A 111 15.14 5.82 6.37
N LEU A 112 15.84 5.66 7.50
CA LEU A 112 17.18 5.06 7.57
C LEU A 112 17.15 3.58 7.15
N VAL A 113 16.19 2.80 7.67
CA VAL A 113 15.99 1.40 7.26
C VAL A 113 15.63 1.31 5.77
N CYS A 114 14.82 2.25 5.27
CA CYS A 114 14.49 2.34 3.85
C CYS A 114 15.74 2.65 3.00
N LEU A 115 16.65 3.50 3.48
CA LEU A 115 17.89 3.82 2.78
C LEU A 115 18.79 2.58 2.66
N TYR A 116 18.94 1.83 3.74
CA TYR A 116 19.69 0.58 3.74
C TYR A 116 19.09 -0.45 2.77
N THR A 117 17.77 -0.66 2.81
CA THR A 117 17.08 -1.62 1.94
C THR A 117 17.09 -1.23 0.46
N VAL A 118 16.99 0.07 0.15
CA VAL A 118 17.16 0.59 -1.22
C VAL A 118 18.57 0.29 -1.76
N SER A 119 19.60 0.31 -0.91
CA SER A 119 20.98 -0.01 -1.32
C SER A 119 21.17 -1.49 -1.71
N LEU A 120 20.34 -2.39 -1.15
CA LEU A 120 20.36 -3.84 -1.45
C LEU A 120 19.66 -4.20 -2.77
N GLY A 121 18.92 -3.27 -3.38
CA GLY A 121 18.31 -3.43 -4.70
C GLY A 121 16.97 -4.18 -4.74
N ILE A 122 16.37 -4.21 -5.93
CA ILE A 122 14.98 -4.67 -6.15
C ILE A 122 14.76 -6.16 -5.88
N GLN A 123 15.78 -6.99 -6.07
CA GLN A 123 15.68 -8.44 -5.86
C GLN A 123 15.57 -8.80 -4.37
N THR A 124 16.19 -8.01 -3.50
CA THR A 124 16.11 -8.19 -2.05
C THR A 124 14.70 -7.85 -1.56
N ILE A 125 14.12 -6.75 -2.05
CA ILE A 125 12.73 -6.34 -1.78
C ILE A 125 11.73 -7.41 -2.25
N ALA A 126 11.97 -7.97 -3.44
CA ALA A 126 11.12 -9.02 -4.01
C ALA A 126 11.12 -10.32 -3.18
N ARG A 127 12.24 -10.66 -2.53
CA ARG A 127 12.34 -11.84 -1.64
C ARG A 127 11.76 -11.57 -0.26
N SER A 128 12.04 -10.39 0.32
CA SER A 128 11.45 -10.02 1.61
C SER A 128 9.93 -9.90 1.52
N SER A 129 9.43 -9.38 0.40
CA SER A 129 8.00 -9.25 0.15
C SER A 129 7.23 -10.56 0.22
N THR A 130 7.76 -11.66 -0.33
CA THR A 130 7.10 -12.97 -0.24
C THR A 130 6.99 -13.47 1.20
N MET A 131 8.00 -13.18 2.03
CA MET A 131 7.96 -13.52 3.46
C MET A 131 6.96 -12.64 4.22
N ILE A 132 6.98 -11.32 3.98
CA ILE A 132 6.05 -10.36 4.60
C ILE A 132 4.60 -10.69 4.25
N LEU A 133 4.33 -11.04 2.98
CA LEU A 133 3.00 -11.47 2.55
C LEU A 133 2.56 -12.76 3.25
N GLY A 134 3.46 -13.74 3.40
CA GLY A 134 3.17 -14.97 4.12
C GLY A 134 2.81 -14.71 5.59
N ILE A 135 3.58 -13.85 6.27
CA ILE A 135 3.29 -13.42 7.63
C ILE A 135 1.93 -12.71 7.68
N LEU A 136 1.67 -11.75 6.78
CA LEU A 136 0.39 -11.04 6.71
C LEU A 136 -0.80 -12.01 6.61
N LEU A 137 -0.74 -12.99 5.71
CA LEU A 137 -1.81 -13.98 5.56
C LEU A 137 -2.03 -14.82 6.82
N ILE A 138 -0.95 -15.22 7.50
CA ILE A 138 -1.03 -15.94 8.78
C ILE A 138 -1.68 -15.03 9.84
N THR A 139 -1.27 -13.76 9.93
CA THR A 139 -1.85 -12.83 10.91
C THR A 139 -3.33 -12.55 10.65
N LEU A 140 -3.74 -12.44 9.38
CA LEU A 140 -5.15 -12.30 9.02
C LEU A 140 -5.94 -13.56 9.37
N ALA A 141 -5.39 -14.76 9.14
CA ALA A 141 -6.05 -16.00 9.54
C ALA A 141 -6.26 -16.09 11.06
N ILE A 142 -5.26 -15.69 11.85
CA ILE A 142 -5.36 -15.62 13.31
C ILE A 142 -6.44 -14.61 13.73
N MET A 143 -6.47 -13.43 13.10
CA MET A 143 -7.52 -12.44 13.32
C MET A 143 -8.91 -13.02 13.05
N CYS A 144 -9.07 -13.78 11.96
CA CYS A 144 -10.32 -14.44 11.61
C CYS A 144 -10.82 -15.32 12.76
N ILE A 145 -9.95 -16.15 13.30
CA ILE A 145 -10.28 -17.12 14.36
C ILE A 145 -10.71 -16.37 15.63
N GLY A 146 -10.03 -15.29 16.00
CA GLY A 146 -10.42 -14.45 17.14
C GLY A 146 -11.67 -13.61 16.91
N ALA A 147 -11.98 -13.28 15.66
CA ALA A 147 -13.17 -12.51 15.32
C ALA A 147 -14.46 -13.34 15.37
N ILE A 148 -14.41 -14.66 15.12
CA ILE A 148 -15.60 -15.55 15.15
C ILE A 148 -16.45 -15.41 16.43
N PRO A 149 -15.90 -15.46 17.66
CA PRO A 149 -16.72 -15.37 18.87
C PRO A 149 -17.34 -13.99 19.09
N GLN A 150 -16.83 -12.94 18.44
CA GLN A 150 -17.31 -11.57 18.58
C GLN A 150 -18.11 -11.07 17.37
N ALA A 151 -18.23 -11.90 16.33
CA ALA A 151 -18.92 -11.55 15.12
C ALA A 151 -20.42 -11.65 15.32
N GLU A 152 -21.10 -10.50 15.32
CA GLU A 152 -22.55 -10.43 15.35
C GLU A 152 -23.08 -10.22 13.92
N PRO A 153 -23.76 -11.22 13.31
CA PRO A 153 -24.24 -11.12 11.93
C PRO A 153 -25.34 -10.05 11.77
N GLN A 154 -25.94 -9.59 12.87
CA GLN A 154 -26.94 -8.51 12.88
C GLN A 154 -26.33 -7.13 12.58
N ASN A 155 -25.01 -6.98 12.73
CA ASN A 155 -24.28 -5.73 12.46
C ASN A 155 -23.92 -5.54 10.99
N LEU A 156 -24.30 -6.48 10.11
CA LEU A 156 -24.24 -6.34 8.65
C LEU A 156 -25.34 -5.40 8.17
N ALA A 157 -25.28 -4.13 8.56
CA ALA A 157 -26.23 -3.12 8.14
C ALA A 157 -25.73 -2.37 6.90
N LEU A 158 -26.63 -2.15 5.93
CA LEU A 158 -26.41 -1.17 4.89
C LEU A 158 -26.34 0.22 5.54
N SER A 159 -25.22 0.90 5.38
CA SER A 159 -25.09 2.29 5.83
C SER A 159 -25.78 3.21 4.81
N PRO A 160 -26.79 3.99 5.20
CA PRO A 160 -27.60 4.80 4.27
C PRO A 160 -26.89 6.04 3.72
N ASN A 161 -25.68 6.36 4.19
CA ASN A 161 -24.96 7.61 3.87
C ASN A 161 -23.77 7.42 2.93
N ASP A 162 -23.37 6.17 2.67
CA ASP A 162 -22.27 5.86 1.78
C ASP A 162 -22.82 5.46 0.44
N THR A 163 -22.19 5.89 -0.66
CA THR A 163 -22.69 5.59 -2.00
C THR A 163 -21.67 4.73 -2.72
N ILE A 164 -22.16 3.82 -3.58
CA ILE A 164 -21.32 3.00 -4.48
C ILE A 164 -20.27 3.86 -5.21
N TRP A 165 -20.63 5.09 -5.61
CA TRP A 165 -19.74 6.03 -6.28
C TRP A 165 -18.58 6.51 -5.40
N LYS A 166 -18.82 6.83 -4.12
CA LYS A 166 -17.74 7.17 -3.18
C LYS A 166 -16.77 6.00 -3.01
N GLY A 167 -17.29 4.79 -2.86
CA GLY A 167 -16.48 3.57 -2.81
C GLY A 167 -15.63 3.36 -4.07
N PHE A 168 -16.20 3.61 -5.25
CA PHE A 168 -15.50 3.54 -6.54
C PHE A 168 -14.36 4.58 -6.63
N PHE A 169 -14.67 5.86 -6.43
CA PHE A 169 -13.67 6.93 -6.53
C PHE A 169 -12.52 6.70 -5.55
N ARG A 170 -12.83 6.25 -4.33
CA ARG A 170 -11.83 5.96 -3.32
C ARG A 170 -10.93 4.77 -3.67
N SER A 171 -11.49 3.68 -4.18
CA SER A 171 -10.68 2.55 -4.66
C SER A 171 -9.84 2.91 -5.89
N MET A 172 -10.27 3.91 -6.67
CA MET A 172 -9.53 4.42 -7.82
C MET A 172 -8.43 5.41 -7.43
N THR A 173 -8.67 6.29 -6.46
CA THR A 173 -7.63 7.19 -5.92
C THR A 173 -6.56 6.44 -5.14
N THR A 174 -6.86 5.25 -4.60
CA THR A 174 -5.88 4.41 -3.89
C THR A 174 -5.19 3.39 -4.83
N ALA A 175 -5.42 3.48 -6.15
CA ALA A 175 -4.95 2.54 -7.16
C ALA A 175 -3.47 2.73 -7.56
N ASP A 176 -2.57 2.75 -6.60
CA ASP A 176 -1.13 2.90 -6.85
C ASP A 176 -0.51 1.67 -7.51
N GLU A 177 -1.23 0.55 -7.60
CA GLU A 177 -0.69 -0.68 -8.17
C GLU A 177 -0.61 -0.64 -9.69
N LEU A 178 -1.44 0.16 -10.37
CA LEU A 178 -1.38 0.34 -11.83
C LEU A 178 -0.02 0.93 -12.28
N PRO A 179 0.40 2.11 -11.78
CA PRO A 179 1.69 2.68 -12.16
C PRO A 179 2.86 1.83 -11.67
N LEU A 180 2.75 1.18 -10.51
CA LEU A 180 3.77 0.26 -10.03
C LEU A 180 3.91 -0.97 -10.92
N LEU A 181 2.82 -1.60 -11.30
CA LEU A 181 2.82 -2.74 -12.21
C LEU A 181 3.47 -2.36 -13.53
N PHE A 182 3.13 -1.19 -14.08
CA PHE A 182 3.73 -0.66 -15.30
C PHE A 182 5.27 -0.54 -15.19
N LEU A 183 5.76 0.00 -14.09
CA LEU A 183 7.20 0.13 -13.83
C LEU A 183 7.89 -1.21 -13.55
N LEU A 184 7.23 -2.14 -12.85
CA LEU A 184 7.77 -3.46 -12.52
C LEU A 184 7.81 -4.39 -13.75
N LEU A 185 6.95 -4.19 -14.74
CA LEU A 185 6.95 -4.97 -15.99
C LEU A 185 8.26 -4.82 -16.77
N ASP A 186 8.95 -3.67 -16.67
CA ASP A 186 10.28 -3.45 -17.27
C ASP A 186 11.36 -4.37 -16.67
N PHE A 187 11.16 -4.84 -15.45
CA PHE A 187 12.07 -5.75 -14.74
C PHE A 187 11.63 -7.23 -14.79
N SER A 188 10.56 -7.53 -15.53
CA SER A 188 9.90 -8.83 -15.53
C SER A 188 10.24 -9.70 -16.75
N GLU A 189 10.05 -11.02 -16.62
CA GLU A 189 10.12 -11.95 -17.76
C GLU A 189 8.88 -11.89 -18.65
N LYS A 190 9.05 -12.17 -19.95
CA LYS A 190 8.01 -12.12 -21.00
C LYS A 190 6.74 -12.99 -20.74
N LYS A 191 6.67 -13.76 -19.63
CA LYS A 191 5.55 -14.65 -19.27
C LYS A 191 4.68 -14.16 -18.09
N THR A 192 4.78 -12.88 -17.73
CA THR A 192 4.13 -12.32 -16.50
C THR A 192 2.64 -12.00 -16.62
N TYR A 193 2.02 -12.21 -17.79
CA TYR A 193 0.58 -11.95 -18.00
C TYR A 193 -0.34 -12.74 -17.05
N ARG A 194 0.06 -13.96 -16.65
CA ARG A 194 -0.69 -14.77 -15.67
C ARG A 194 -0.63 -14.20 -14.24
N SER A 195 0.31 -13.31 -13.94
CA SER A 195 0.51 -12.74 -12.60
C SER A 195 -0.40 -11.56 -12.29
N ILE A 196 -0.99 -10.94 -13.32
CA ILE A 196 -1.69 -9.66 -13.16
C ILE A 196 -3.09 -9.87 -12.60
N VAL A 197 -3.81 -10.87 -13.12
CA VAL A 197 -5.13 -11.25 -12.63
C VAL A 197 -5.12 -11.56 -11.12
N PRO A 198 -4.22 -12.41 -10.59
CA PRO A 198 -4.21 -12.70 -9.16
C PRO A 198 -3.89 -11.48 -8.30
N VAL A 199 -3.13 -10.47 -8.77
CA VAL A 199 -2.89 -9.23 -8.01
C VAL A 199 -4.20 -8.49 -7.74
N TRP A 200 -5.00 -8.29 -8.79
CA TRP A 200 -6.29 -7.59 -8.67
C TRP A 200 -7.30 -8.38 -7.85
N VAL A 201 -7.37 -9.69 -8.07
CA VAL A 201 -8.22 -10.59 -7.28
C VAL A 201 -7.78 -10.59 -5.82
N GLY A 202 -6.48 -10.65 -5.53
CA GLY A 202 -5.93 -10.63 -4.18
C GLY A 202 -6.21 -9.32 -3.46
N LYS A 203 -6.06 -8.18 -4.14
CA LYS A 203 -6.41 -6.86 -3.59
C LYS A 203 -7.89 -6.78 -3.25
N PHE A 204 -8.75 -7.20 -4.18
CA PHE A 204 -10.19 -7.23 -3.96
C PHE A 204 -10.54 -8.12 -2.77
N LEU A 205 -9.99 -9.33 -2.71
CA LEU A 205 -10.24 -10.31 -1.65
C LEU A 205 -9.77 -9.78 -0.29
N LEU A 206 -8.60 -9.15 -0.21
CA LEU A 206 -8.08 -8.56 1.03
C LEU A 206 -8.96 -7.38 1.48
N GLY A 207 -9.35 -6.51 0.55
CA GLY A 207 -10.24 -5.39 0.83
C GLY A 207 -11.64 -5.82 1.28
N SER A 208 -12.24 -6.81 0.61
CA SER A 208 -13.55 -7.36 0.98
C SER A 208 -13.47 -8.07 2.32
N TYR A 209 -12.41 -8.84 2.56
CA TYR A 209 -12.18 -9.54 3.82
C TYR A 209 -12.13 -8.57 5.01
N LEU A 210 -11.30 -7.53 4.91
CA LEU A 210 -11.21 -6.50 5.95
C LEU A 210 -12.53 -5.78 6.16
N SER A 211 -13.27 -5.53 5.08
CA SER A 211 -14.58 -4.86 5.15
C SER A 211 -15.62 -5.71 5.87
N VAL A 212 -15.72 -6.99 5.52
CA VAL A 212 -16.67 -7.94 6.14
C VAL A 212 -16.33 -8.15 7.62
N LEU A 213 -15.05 -8.37 7.94
CA LEU A 213 -14.62 -8.46 9.34
C LEU A 213 -14.90 -7.17 10.11
N GLY A 214 -14.61 -6.02 9.52
CA GLY A 214 -14.91 -4.74 10.11
C GLY A 214 -16.38 -4.62 10.49
N MET A 215 -17.28 -4.91 9.54
CA MET A 215 -18.72 -4.79 9.77
C MET A 215 -19.21 -5.80 10.82
N ALA A 216 -18.74 -7.04 10.74
CA ALA A 216 -19.16 -8.10 11.66
C ALA A 216 -18.70 -7.88 13.11
N VAL A 217 -17.50 -7.32 13.31
CA VAL A 217 -16.91 -7.15 14.66
C VAL A 217 -17.21 -5.78 15.26
N LEU A 218 -17.17 -4.68 14.48
CA LEU A 218 -17.37 -3.34 15.03
C LEU A 218 -18.80 -2.84 14.95
N GLY A 219 -19.60 -3.26 13.97
CA GLY A 219 -20.95 -2.76 13.75
C GLY A 219 -21.06 -1.23 13.86
N SER A 220 -21.90 -0.76 14.79
CA SER A 220 -22.11 0.67 15.06
C SER A 220 -20.90 1.41 15.65
N ARG A 221 -19.92 0.70 16.23
CA ARG A 221 -18.68 1.29 16.78
C ARG A 221 -17.70 1.73 15.70
N MET A 222 -17.90 1.29 14.46
CA MET A 222 -17.06 1.63 13.33
C MET A 222 -17.06 3.13 13.01
N ALA A 223 -18.19 3.83 13.24
CA ALA A 223 -18.29 5.26 13.00
C ALA A 223 -17.45 6.14 13.96
N LYS A 224 -16.98 5.56 15.08
CA LYS A 224 -16.11 6.25 16.06
C LYS A 224 -14.65 5.82 15.95
N ALA A 225 -14.33 4.83 15.13
CA ALA A 225 -12.97 4.34 14.96
C ALA A 225 -12.26 5.15 13.87
N SER A 226 -11.23 5.91 14.25
CA SER A 226 -10.31 6.63 13.36
C SER A 226 -9.56 5.68 12.42
N HIS A 227 -9.20 4.49 12.92
CA HIS A 227 -8.62 3.40 12.13
C HIS A 227 -9.36 2.08 12.38
N PRO A 228 -10.36 1.72 11.54
CA PRO A 228 -11.15 0.51 11.71
C PRO A 228 -10.31 -0.77 11.79
N PHE A 229 -9.21 -0.91 11.05
CA PHE A 229 -8.36 -2.11 11.14
C PHE A 229 -7.81 -2.35 12.55
N PHE A 230 -7.20 -1.34 13.17
CA PHE A 230 -6.64 -1.47 14.51
C PHE A 230 -7.73 -1.62 15.57
N ALA A 231 -8.90 -1.03 15.33
CA ALA A 231 -10.06 -1.22 16.16
C ALA A 231 -10.56 -2.70 16.10
N ILE A 232 -10.60 -3.33 14.91
CA ILE A 232 -10.90 -4.78 14.77
C ILE A 232 -9.91 -5.60 15.59
N VAL A 233 -8.61 -5.31 15.46
CA VAL A 233 -7.55 -6.02 16.19
C VAL A 233 -7.77 -5.93 17.70
N SER A 234 -7.97 -4.71 18.21
CA SER A 234 -8.14 -4.46 19.64
C SER A 234 -9.39 -5.11 20.24
N VAL A 235 -10.47 -5.21 19.46
CA VAL A 235 -11.73 -5.83 19.89
C VAL A 235 -11.63 -7.35 19.81
N SER A 236 -11.16 -7.89 18.67
CA SER A 236 -11.12 -9.34 18.42
C SER A 236 -10.23 -10.12 19.38
N GLN A 237 -9.23 -9.48 20.01
CA GLN A 237 -8.29 -10.09 20.98
C GLN A 237 -8.03 -11.59 20.73
N PRO A 238 -7.52 -11.97 19.54
CA PRO A 238 -7.44 -13.37 19.09
C PRO A 238 -6.57 -14.25 19.99
N LEU A 239 -5.72 -13.64 20.82
CA LEU A 239 -4.93 -14.30 21.85
C LEU A 239 -5.17 -13.53 23.15
N SER A 240 -5.48 -14.25 24.23
CA SER A 240 -5.75 -13.71 25.58
C SER A 240 -4.58 -12.95 26.23
N THR A 241 -3.46 -12.80 25.51
CA THR A 241 -2.28 -12.06 25.94
C THR A 241 -2.17 -10.78 25.14
N GLN A 242 -1.93 -9.66 25.84
CA GLN A 242 -1.67 -8.28 25.39
C GLN A 242 -0.58 -8.12 24.29
N ARG A 243 -0.03 -9.23 23.78
CA ARG A 243 1.05 -9.30 22.77
C ARG A 243 0.56 -9.46 21.33
N ALA A 244 -0.72 -9.77 21.10
CA ALA A 244 -1.25 -9.90 19.72
C ALA A 244 -1.15 -8.57 18.95
N ASP A 245 -1.43 -7.45 19.62
CA ASP A 245 -1.36 -6.11 19.02
C ASP A 245 0.05 -5.78 18.51
N ALA A 246 1.09 -6.17 19.25
CA ALA A 246 2.48 -5.97 18.85
C ALA A 246 2.84 -6.70 17.54
N LEU A 247 2.25 -7.86 17.30
CA LEU A 247 2.46 -8.65 16.08
C LEU A 247 1.80 -7.98 14.87
N TYR A 248 0.61 -7.40 15.02
CA TYR A 248 -0.03 -6.62 13.94
C TYR A 248 0.71 -5.31 13.67
N ILE A 249 1.21 -4.63 14.70
CA ILE A 249 2.04 -3.43 14.57
C ILE A 249 3.35 -3.77 13.84
N LEU A 250 3.98 -4.90 14.15
CA LEU A 250 5.18 -5.37 13.44
C LEU A 250 4.91 -5.57 11.95
N VAL A 251 3.83 -6.27 11.59
CA VAL A 251 3.44 -6.49 10.19
C VAL A 251 3.13 -5.16 9.50
N PHE A 252 2.43 -4.26 10.18
CA PHE A 252 2.15 -2.91 9.68
C PHE A 252 3.42 -2.12 9.33
N VAL A 253 4.40 -2.09 10.24
CA VAL A 253 5.69 -1.42 10.00
C VAL A 253 6.44 -2.08 8.84
N MET A 254 6.44 -3.41 8.76
CA MET A 254 7.10 -4.14 7.66
C MET A 254 6.47 -3.84 6.30
N LEU A 255 5.14 -3.77 6.22
CA LEU A 255 4.41 -3.39 5.00
C LEU A 255 4.69 -1.94 4.60
N CYS A 256 4.79 -1.04 5.59
CA CYS A 256 5.15 0.36 5.38
C CYS A 256 6.55 0.49 4.76
N VAL A 257 7.54 -0.16 5.37
CA VAL A 257 8.93 -0.18 4.88
C VAL A 257 8.96 -0.76 3.46
N LEU A 258 8.26 -1.86 3.20
CA LEU A 258 8.19 -2.45 1.86
C LEU A 258 7.63 -1.47 0.82
N ARG A 259 6.54 -0.78 1.14
CA ARG A 259 5.89 0.17 0.22
C ARG A 259 6.77 1.39 -0.06
N ILE A 260 7.33 2.01 0.97
CA ILE A 260 8.20 3.19 0.85
C ILE A 260 9.47 2.83 0.06
N THR A 261 10.09 1.70 0.37
CA THR A 261 11.31 1.25 -0.32
C THR A 261 11.05 0.93 -1.78
N LEU A 262 9.91 0.33 -2.10
CA LEU A 262 9.49 0.08 -3.47
C LEU A 262 9.37 1.39 -4.26
N PHE A 263 8.66 2.38 -3.72
CA PHE A 263 8.55 3.69 -4.36
C PHE A 263 9.91 4.37 -4.52
N ALA A 264 10.77 4.31 -3.49
CA ALA A 264 12.09 4.92 -3.51
C ALA A 264 13.04 4.26 -4.51
N VAL A 265 13.04 2.92 -4.63
CA VAL A 265 13.84 2.19 -5.62
C VAL A 265 13.39 2.54 -7.04
N LEU A 266 12.08 2.54 -7.30
CA LEU A 266 11.54 2.86 -8.61
C LEU A 266 11.83 4.32 -8.99
N ALA A 267 11.60 5.27 -8.08
CA ALA A 267 11.93 6.67 -8.30
C ALA A 267 13.43 6.88 -8.55
N ALA A 268 14.30 6.24 -7.77
CA ALA A 268 15.75 6.31 -7.94
C ALA A 268 16.21 5.71 -9.27
N HIS A 269 15.56 4.64 -9.75
CA HIS A 269 15.85 4.04 -11.05
C HIS A 269 15.47 4.98 -12.20
N LEU A 270 14.26 5.55 -12.17
CA LEU A 270 13.81 6.54 -13.15
C LEU A 270 14.69 7.79 -13.15
N LEU A 271 15.11 8.24 -11.97
CA LEU A 271 15.97 9.41 -11.83
C LEU A 271 17.37 9.14 -12.41
N ARG A 272 17.92 7.94 -12.25
CA ARG A 272 19.18 7.52 -12.89
C ARG A 272 19.07 7.44 -14.41
N LEU A 273 17.93 7.01 -14.94
CA LEU A 273 17.68 6.98 -16.39
C LEU A 273 17.61 8.40 -16.97
N CYS A 274 17.01 9.36 -16.24
CA CYS A 274 16.93 10.76 -16.66
C CYS A 274 18.27 11.51 -16.50
N PHE A 275 18.96 11.27 -15.38
CA PHE A 275 20.18 11.96 -14.97
C PHE A 275 21.28 10.96 -14.58
N PRO A 276 22.04 10.42 -15.55
CA PRO A 276 23.08 9.42 -15.29
C PRO A 276 24.27 9.96 -14.47
N LYS A 277 24.39 11.29 -14.31
CA LYS A 277 25.47 11.95 -13.57
C LYS A 277 25.16 12.17 -12.08
N LEU A 278 23.92 12.01 -11.62
CA LEU A 278 23.60 12.20 -10.20
C LEU A 278 24.07 10.99 -9.37
N ARG A 279 25.04 11.22 -8.48
CA ARG A 279 25.37 10.29 -7.39
C ARG A 279 24.34 10.45 -6.27
N TYR A 280 24.05 9.36 -5.55
CA TYR A 280 23.12 9.33 -4.40
C TYR A 280 21.63 9.57 -4.71
N THR A 281 21.14 9.19 -5.91
CA THR A 281 19.71 9.34 -6.27
C THR A 281 18.72 8.77 -5.24
N SER A 282 19.08 7.65 -4.60
CA SER A 282 18.27 6.98 -3.59
C SER A 282 18.07 7.79 -2.30
N THR A 283 19.13 8.45 -1.81
CA THR A 283 19.05 9.27 -0.58
C THR A 283 18.26 10.55 -0.86
N LEU A 284 18.42 11.12 -2.05
CA LEU A 284 17.70 12.31 -2.50
C LEU A 284 16.19 12.03 -2.65
N CYS A 285 15.81 10.85 -3.18
CA CYS A 285 14.41 10.42 -3.24
C CYS A 285 13.79 10.21 -1.84
N LEU A 286 14.52 9.59 -0.91
CA LEU A 286 14.02 9.37 0.45
C LEU A 286 13.91 10.68 1.24
N LEU A 287 14.90 11.58 1.12
CA LEU A 287 14.86 12.90 1.74
C LEU A 287 13.71 13.76 1.20
N SER A 288 13.43 13.69 -0.11
CA SER A 288 12.29 14.40 -0.70
C SER A 288 10.95 13.80 -0.23
N MET A 289 10.81 12.47 -0.16
CA MET A 289 9.62 11.83 0.43
C MET A 289 9.41 12.23 1.90
N LEU A 290 10.48 12.25 2.69
CA LEU A 290 10.44 12.68 4.10
C LEU A 290 10.11 14.17 4.23
N GLY A 291 10.66 15.00 3.34
CA GLY A 291 10.36 16.44 3.27
C GLY A 291 8.89 16.72 2.91
N ILE A 292 8.32 15.98 1.96
CA ILE A 292 6.89 16.05 1.63
C ILE A 292 6.04 15.64 2.83
N ALA A 293 6.40 14.57 3.54
CA ALA A 293 5.69 14.14 4.73
C ALA A 293 5.77 15.17 5.87
N GLY A 294 6.95 15.77 6.08
CA GLY A 294 7.15 16.85 7.07
C GLY A 294 6.40 18.14 6.71
N ALA A 295 6.32 18.49 5.43
CA ALA A 295 5.51 19.60 4.96
C ALA A 295 4.01 19.30 5.17
N ALA A 296 3.57 18.10 4.80
CA ALA A 296 2.18 17.66 4.98
C ALA A 296 1.76 17.59 6.44
N SER A 297 2.63 17.18 7.37
CA SER A 297 2.31 17.17 8.80
C SER A 297 2.21 18.57 9.39
N LYS A 298 3.03 19.53 8.92
CA LYS A 298 2.88 20.96 9.25
C LYS A 298 1.61 21.56 8.65
N ILE A 299 1.27 21.18 7.41
CA ILE A 299 0.04 21.60 6.73
C ILE A 299 -1.19 20.90 7.30
N SER A 300 -1.08 19.75 7.98
CA SER A 300 -2.23 19.11 8.66
C SER A 300 -2.79 19.93 9.84
N VAL A 301 -2.07 20.99 10.26
CA VAL A 301 -2.62 22.03 11.15
C VAL A 301 -3.58 22.98 10.39
N SER A 302 -3.62 22.93 9.06
CA SER A 302 -4.51 23.66 8.16
C SER A 302 -5.14 22.71 7.13
N GLY A 303 -6.29 22.12 7.49
CA GLY A 303 -6.93 20.98 6.82
C GLY A 303 -7.02 21.01 5.28
N ILE A 304 -6.25 20.14 4.63
CA ILE A 304 -6.31 19.89 3.17
C ILE A 304 -6.40 18.38 2.83
N TRP A 305 -6.36 17.47 3.81
CA TRP A 305 -6.26 16.02 3.55
C TRP A 305 -7.39 15.16 4.12
N GLU A 306 -8.59 15.72 4.28
CA GLU A 306 -9.82 14.92 4.45
C GLU A 306 -10.55 14.80 3.10
N PHE A 307 -10.05 13.91 2.22
CA PHE A 307 -10.78 13.43 1.04
C PHE A 307 -10.40 11.98 0.75
#